data_AF-F3ZNB1-F1
#
_entry.id   AF-F3ZNB1-F1
#
_cell.length_a   1.000
_cell.length_b   1.000
_cell.length_c   1.000
_cell.angle_alpha   90.00
_cell.angle_beta   90.00
_cell.angle_gamma   90.00
#
_symmetry.space_group_name_H-M   'P 1'
#
loop_
_entity.id
_entity.type
_entity.pdbx_description
1 polymer ?
#
loop_
_entity_poly.entity_id
_entity_poly.type
_entity_poly.pdbx_seq_one_letter_code
_entity_poly.pdbx_strand_id
1 'polypeptide(L)'
;MNITEKQLKEIAKAGGMKKANELDFKISDGFYELGVYDDDLEWQPTLTVKILKGNCSDDVIFNTDFDNFDEFAARKMLDTLGLVEME
;
A
#
# COMPACT_ATOMS: atom_id res chain seq x y z
N MET A 1 -6.94 -6.65 -11.36
CA MET A 1 -7.39 -5.59 -10.44
C MET A 1 -6.25 -4.60 -10.32
N ASN A 2 -6.50 -3.30 -10.47
CA ASN A 2 -5.48 -2.26 -10.36
C ASN A 2 -5.85 -1.33 -9.21
N ILE A 3 -4.98 -1.22 -8.20
CA ILE A 3 -5.09 -0.19 -7.17
C ILE A 3 -4.65 1.15 -7.78
N THR A 4 -5.44 2.19 -7.59
CA THR A 4 -5.08 3.55 -7.99
C THR A 4 -4.19 4.23 -6.95
N GLU A 5 -3.41 5.22 -7.36
CA GLU A 5 -2.63 6.07 -6.45
C GLU A 5 -3.49 6.58 -5.28
N LYS A 6 -4.68 7.11 -5.58
CA LYS A 6 -5.59 7.64 -4.56
C LYS A 6 -5.95 6.58 -3.52
N GLN A 7 -6.32 5.38 -3.97
CA GLN A 7 -6.66 4.27 -3.08
C GLN A 7 -5.47 3.86 -2.23
N LEU A 8 -4.27 3.73 -2.81
CA LEU A 8 -3.06 3.38 -2.06
C LEU A 8 -2.72 4.44 -0.99
N LYS A 9 -2.89 5.73 -1.32
CA LYS A 9 -2.74 6.82 -0.36
C LYS A 9 -3.77 6.78 0.77
N GLU A 10 -5.01 6.38 0.48
CA GLU A 10 -6.05 6.19 1.51
C GLU A 10 -5.72 5.01 2.44
N ILE A 11 -5.25 3.90 1.89
CA ILE A 11 -4.79 2.72 2.65
C ILE A 11 -3.60 3.09 3.56
N ALA A 12 -2.61 3.80 3.01
CA ALA A 12 -1.46 4.26 3.77
C ALA A 12 -1.85 5.18 4.94
N LYS A 13 -2.80 6.11 4.70
CA LYS A 13 -3.33 6.99 5.77
C LYS A 13 -4.11 6.21 6.83
N ALA A 14 -4.88 5.20 6.43
CA ALA A 14 -5.57 4.32 7.37
C ALA A 14 -4.57 3.60 8.29
N GLY A 15 -3.45 3.15 7.73
CA GLY A 15 -2.32 2.61 8.50
C GLY A 15 -1.48 3.64 9.28
N GLY A 16 -1.89 4.92 9.31
CA GLY A 16 -1.25 5.96 10.13
C GLY A 16 -0.26 6.86 9.39
N MET A 17 0.03 6.64 8.10
CA MET A 17 0.94 7.49 7.32
C MET A 17 0.26 8.80 6.90
N LYS A 18 0.24 9.79 7.81
CA LYS A 18 -0.38 11.11 7.57
C LYS A 18 0.16 11.83 6.33
N LYS A 19 1.44 11.62 6.02
CA LYS A 19 2.17 12.23 4.89
C LYS A 19 2.10 11.42 3.59
N ALA A 20 1.23 10.42 3.49
CA ALA A 20 1.12 9.61 2.26
C ALA A 20 0.81 10.43 0.99
N ASN A 21 0.23 11.64 1.13
CA ASN A 21 0.01 12.55 0.00
C ASN A 21 1.30 13.12 -0.60
N GLU A 22 2.37 13.21 0.18
CA GLU A 22 3.69 13.73 -0.22
C GLU A 22 4.50 12.66 -0.97
N LEU A 23 4.04 11.41 -0.97
CA LEU A 23 4.70 10.29 -1.64
C LEU A 23 4.21 10.15 -3.08
N ASP A 24 5.14 9.77 -3.95
CA ASP A 24 4.85 9.38 -5.32
C ASP A 24 4.34 7.95 -5.38
N PHE A 25 3.56 7.65 -6.42
CA PHE A 25 3.01 6.31 -6.66
C PHE A 25 3.74 5.61 -7.78
N LYS A 26 4.08 4.35 -7.55
CA LYS A 26 4.69 3.48 -8.55
C LYS A 26 4.09 2.09 -8.51
N ILE A 27 4.05 1.44 -9.67
CA ILE A 27 3.70 0.03 -9.80
C ILE A 27 4.93 -0.68 -10.37
N SER A 28 5.43 -1.68 -9.65
CA SER A 28 6.63 -2.45 -10.02
C SER A 28 6.32 -3.92 -9.81
N ASP A 29 6.43 -4.78 -10.83
CA ASP A 29 6.29 -6.25 -10.72
C ASP A 29 5.09 -6.78 -9.88
N GLY A 30 3.93 -6.12 -10.00
CA GLY A 30 2.71 -6.49 -9.27
C GLY A 30 2.65 -6.00 -7.81
N PHE A 31 3.61 -5.17 -7.41
CA PHE A 31 3.61 -4.41 -6.17
C PHE A 31 3.06 -3.00 -6.41
N TYR A 32 2.35 -2.49 -5.42
CA TYR A 32 1.85 -1.13 -5.38
C TYR A 32 2.65 -0.35 -4.34
N GLU A 33 3.36 0.68 -4.77
CA GLU A 33 4.36 1.35 -3.94
C GLU A 33 4.04 2.83 -3.78
N LEU A 34 4.24 3.33 -2.56
CA LEU A 34 4.40 4.76 -2.27
C LEU A 34 5.83 5.00 -1.80
N GLY A 35 6.45 6.04 -2.32
CA GLY A 35 7.85 6.34 -2.02
C GLY A 35 8.26 7.71 -2.50
N VAL A 36 9.56 7.94 -2.47
CA VAL A 36 10.20 9.16 -2.99
C VAL A 36 11.39 8.76 -3.85
N TYR A 37 11.80 9.66 -4.73
CA TYR A 37 13.11 9.57 -5.35
C TYR A 37 14.13 10.25 -4.45
N ASP A 38 15.30 9.63 -4.27
CA ASP A 38 16.42 10.29 -3.61
C ASP A 38 17.14 11.29 -4.55
N ASP A 39 18.21 11.91 -4.05
CA ASP A 39 19.00 12.89 -4.79
C ASP A 39 19.66 12.30 -6.05
N ASP A 40 19.85 10.97 -6.11
CA ASP A 40 20.41 10.23 -7.24
C ASP A 40 19.33 9.75 -8.23
N LEU A 41 18.07 10.14 -8.02
CA LEU A 41 16.89 9.69 -8.77
C LEU A 41 16.62 8.19 -8.64
N GLU A 42 17.11 7.55 -7.58
CA GLU A 42 16.79 6.16 -7.25
C GLU A 42 15.49 6.08 -6.45
N TRP A 43 14.71 5.02 -6.71
CA TRP A 43 13.40 4.84 -6.08
C TRP A 43 13.55 4.30 -4.67
N GLN A 44 13.04 5.04 -3.68
CA GLN A 44 13.03 4.66 -2.27
C GLN A 44 11.58 4.38 -1.82
N PRO A 45 11.14 3.10 -1.81
CA PRO A 45 9.78 2.76 -1.40
C PRO A 45 9.61 2.95 0.11
N THR A 46 8.66 3.78 0.51
CA THR A 46 8.27 3.94 1.93
C THR A 46 7.20 2.94 2.34
N LEU A 47 6.28 2.61 1.43
CA LEU A 47 5.25 1.61 1.62
C LEU A 47 5.13 0.78 0.34
N THR A 48 5.19 -0.54 0.49
CA THR A 48 4.96 -1.50 -0.57
C THR A 48 3.79 -2.39 -0.18
N VAL A 49 2.84 -2.57 -1.08
CA VAL A 49 1.68 -3.44 -0.89
C VAL A 49 1.65 -4.49 -1.99
N LYS A 50 1.62 -5.76 -1.59
CA LYS A 50 1.39 -6.89 -2.49
C LYS A 50 0.06 -7.55 -2.13
N ILE A 51 -0.80 -7.74 -3.13
CA ILE A 51 -2.03 -8.52 -2.98
C ILE A 51 -1.80 -9.87 -3.67
N LEU A 52 -1.88 -10.94 -2.90
CA LEU A 52 -1.86 -12.31 -3.37
C LEU A 52 -3.30 -12.81 -3.45
N LYS A 53 -3.83 -12.89 -4.67
CA LYS A 53 -5.19 -13.38 -4.89
C LYS A 53 -5.25 -14.89 -4.60
N GLY A 54 -6.05 -15.28 -3.62
CA GLY A 54 -6.31 -16.68 -3.27
C GLY A 54 -7.64 -17.16 -3.83
N ASN A 55 -7.89 -18.47 -3.75
CA ASN A 55 -9.17 -19.06 -4.17
C ASN A 55 -10.30 -18.87 -3.13
N CYS A 56 -9.96 -18.59 -1.87
CA CYS A 56 -10.93 -18.46 -0.76
C CYS A 56 -10.77 -17.14 0.00
N SER A 57 -9.53 -16.68 0.21
CA SER A 57 -9.22 -15.39 0.81
C SER A 57 -8.00 -14.77 0.13
N ASP A 58 -8.02 -13.45 0.00
CA ASP A 58 -6.88 -12.69 -0.49
C ASP A 58 -5.89 -12.43 0.64
N ASP A 59 -4.61 -12.65 0.38
CA ASP A 59 -3.55 -12.27 1.31
C ASP A 59 -2.94 -10.93 0.89
N VAL A 60 -2.58 -10.13 1.86
CA VAL A 60 -1.97 -8.81 1.66
C VAL A 60 -0.67 -8.75 2.44
N ILE A 61 0.39 -8.33 1.78
CA ILE A 61 1.69 -8.12 2.40
C ILE A 61 1.99 -6.63 2.35
N PHE A 62 2.20 -6.04 3.51
CA PHE A 62 2.72 -4.68 3.65
C PHE A 62 4.21 -4.76 3.97
N ASN A 63 5.01 -3.95 3.30
CA ASN A 63 6.39 -3.70 3.69
C ASN A 63 6.58 -2.19 3.79
N THR A 64 7.04 -1.71 4.93
CA THR A 64 7.10 -0.28 5.22
C THR A 64 8.18 0.01 6.24
N ASP A 65 8.88 1.13 6.05
CA ASP A 65 9.85 1.65 7.02
C ASP A 65 9.15 2.51 8.10
N PHE A 66 7.82 2.59 8.08
CA PHE A 66 7.04 3.34 9.06
C PHE A 66 6.78 2.49 10.32
N ASP A 67 7.57 2.73 11.38
CA ASP A 67 7.57 1.95 12.63
C ASP A 67 6.19 1.74 13.31
N ASN A 68 5.24 2.65 13.10
CA ASN A 68 3.92 2.60 13.73
C ASN A 68 2.80 2.34 12.72
N PHE A 69 3.09 1.57 11.67
CA PHE A 69 2.10 1.24 10.65
C PHE A 69 1.04 0.28 11.21
N ASP A 70 -0.22 0.73 11.22
CA ASP A 70 -1.36 -0.12 11.60
C ASP A 70 -1.81 -0.96 10.38
N GLU A 71 -1.19 -2.13 10.24
CA GLU A 71 -1.55 -3.08 9.18
C GLU A 71 -3.02 -3.48 9.22
N PHE A 72 -3.63 -3.60 10.40
CA PHE A 72 -5.02 -4.02 10.52
C PHE A 72 -5.96 -2.94 9.96
N ALA A 73 -5.72 -1.67 10.30
CA ALA A 73 -6.47 -0.55 9.74
C ALA A 73 -6.27 -0.43 8.23
N ALA A 74 -5.04 -0.63 7.73
CA ALA A 74 -4.75 -0.63 6.29
C ALA A 74 -5.47 -1.78 5.55
N ARG A 75 -5.48 -2.99 6.12
CA ARG A 75 -6.21 -4.16 5.58
C ARG A 75 -7.71 -3.90 5.52
N LYS A 76 -8.28 -3.39 6.61
CA LYS A 76 -9.70 -3.02 6.65
C LYS A 76 -10.05 -1.97 5.58
N MET A 77 -9.14 -1.06 5.28
CA MET A 77 -9.35 -0.08 4.22
C MET A 77 -9.32 -0.73 2.82
N LEU A 78 -8.45 -1.71 2.58
CA LEU A 78 -8.46 -2.49 1.33
C LEU A 78 -9.81 -3.21 1.13
N ASP A 79 -10.33 -3.85 2.17
CA ASP A 79 -11.64 -4.50 2.16
C ASP A 79 -12.79 -3.51 1.94
N THR A 80 -12.78 -2.37 2.64
CA THR A 80 -13.76 -1.28 2.48
C THR A 80 -13.78 -0.72 1.05
N LEU A 81 -12.63 -0.69 0.38
CA LEU A 81 -12.50 -0.25 -1.01
C LEU A 81 -12.85 -1.35 -2.03
N GLY A 82 -13.20 -2.56 -1.58
CA GLY A 82 -13.48 -3.72 -2.43
C GLY A 82 -12.24 -4.21 -3.20
N LEU A 83 -11.04 -3.98 -2.66
CA LEU A 83 -9.77 -4.37 -3.28
C LEU A 83 -9.34 -5.79 -2.88
N VAL A 84 -9.86 -6.29 -1.77
CA VAL A 84 -9.61 -7.66 -1.30
C VAL A 84 -10.88 -8.24 -0.71
N GLU A 85 -11.01 -9.55 -0.75
CA GLU A 85 -12.01 -10.28 0.03
C GLU A 85 -11.31 -10.90 1.23
N MET A 86 -11.62 -10.38 2.42
CA MET A 86 -11.15 -10.90 3.70
C MET A 86 -12.25 -11.80 4.30
N GLU A 87 -11.87 -13.01 4.74
CA GLU A 87 -12.76 -13.91 5.51
C GLU A 87 -13.03 -13.40 6.93
#